data_AF-A0A918U0Y6-F1
#
_entry.id   AF-A0A918U0Y6-F1
#
_cell.length_a   1.000
_cell.length_b   1.000
_cell.length_c   1.000
_cell.angle_alpha   90.00
_cell.angle_beta   90.00
_cell.angle_gamma   90.00
#
_symmetry.space_group_name_H-M   'P 1'
#
loop_
_entity.id
_entity.type
_entity.pdbx_description
1 polymer ?
#
loop_
_entity_poly.entity_id
_entity_poly.type
_entity_poly.pdbx_seq_one_letter_code
_entity_poly.pdbx_strand_id
1 'polypeptide(L)'
;MLERSPEIDEMEIAATILGMLLIFAPIRFIMGICDYHRVAECLFSKNCELLKLNWTLFGPGWWARGARIYEVSYSDDEGAIHVAYLKTSTWGGVYLSEDRIVSLSEKNLRVDAPLEYFERRKLDDEGSSLDFVEVSPIKTEN
;
A
#
# COMPACT_ATOMS: atom_id res chain seq x y z
N MET A 1 36.11 -40.26 32.01
CA MET A 1 34.80 -40.48 31.38
C MET A 1 34.59 -39.27 30.48
N LEU A 2 35.05 -39.36 29.23
CA LEU A 2 35.02 -38.23 28.29
C LEU A 2 33.63 -38.20 27.66
N GLU A 3 32.84 -37.20 28.03
CA GLU A 3 31.57 -36.89 27.37
C GLU A 3 31.85 -36.57 25.91
N ARG A 4 31.38 -37.44 25.02
CA ARG A 4 31.36 -37.21 23.59
C ARG A 4 30.41 -36.05 23.34
N SER A 5 30.96 -34.85 23.13
CA SER A 5 30.19 -33.70 22.66
C SER A 5 29.47 -34.10 21.37
N PRO A 6 28.15 -33.84 21.23
CA PRO A 6 27.47 -34.06 19.97
C PRO A 6 27.99 -33.02 18.96
N GLU A 7 28.98 -33.41 18.15
CA GLU A 7 29.24 -32.74 16.88
C GLU A 7 27.98 -32.98 16.03
N ILE A 8 27.14 -31.96 15.91
CA ILE A 8 26.01 -32.01 15.00
C ILE A 8 26.62 -32.04 13.60
N ASP A 9 26.35 -33.11 12.85
CA ASP A 9 26.88 -33.26 11.49
C ASP A 9 26.32 -32.14 10.59
N GLU A 10 27.16 -31.55 9.73
CA GLU A 10 26.74 -30.50 8.79
C GLU A 10 25.54 -30.93 7.93
N MET A 11 25.47 -32.24 7.64
CA MET A 11 24.35 -32.84 6.90
C MET A 11 23.04 -32.82 7.69
N GLU A 12 23.08 -32.99 9.01
CA GLU A 12 21.89 -32.90 9.88
C GLU A 12 21.38 -31.46 9.95
N ILE A 13 22.29 -30.48 10.03
CA ILE A 13 21.94 -29.05 9.98
C ILE A 13 21.29 -28.71 8.64
N ALA A 14 21.90 -29.13 7.52
CA ALA A 14 21.38 -28.88 6.19
C ALA A 14 19.99 -29.51 5.97
N ALA A 15 19.82 -30.77 6.39
CA ALA A 15 18.53 -31.47 6.33
C ALA A 15 17.47 -30.77 7.18
N THR A 16 17.84 -30.28 8.36
CA THR A 16 16.95 -29.54 9.26
C THR A 16 16.50 -28.21 8.64
N ILE A 17 17.43 -27.42 8.09
CA ILE A 17 17.10 -26.15 7.41
C ILE A 17 16.20 -26.39 6.20
N LEU A 18 16.53 -27.40 5.38
CA LEU A 18 15.72 -27.76 4.21
C LEU A 18 14.31 -28.19 4.63
N GLY A 19 14.18 -29.02 5.67
CA GLY A 19 12.89 -29.42 6.22
C GLY A 19 12.07 -28.22 6.71
N MET A 20 12.69 -27.29 7.43
CA MET A 20 12.04 -26.05 7.84
C MET A 20 11.56 -25.24 6.64
N LEU A 21 12.39 -25.02 5.62
CA LEU A 21 11.99 -24.27 4.43
C LEU A 21 10.80 -24.91 3.71
N LEU A 22 10.80 -26.24 3.56
CA LEU A 22 9.72 -26.99 2.92
C LEU A 22 8.40 -26.89 3.70
N ILE A 23 8.44 -26.68 5.02
CA ILE A 23 7.24 -26.51 5.85
C ILE A 23 6.80 -25.04 5.89
N PHE A 24 7.71 -24.11 6.13
CA PHE A 24 7.37 -22.70 6.34
C PHE A 24 7.02 -21.98 5.03
N ALA A 25 7.65 -22.31 3.90
CA ALA A 25 7.34 -21.69 2.61
C ALA A 25 5.87 -21.88 2.18
N PRO A 26 5.28 -23.10 2.17
CA PRO A 26 3.88 -23.26 1.79
C PRO A 26 2.92 -22.62 2.79
N ILE A 27 3.20 -22.70 4.09
CA ILE A 27 2.39 -22.00 5.12
C ILE A 27 2.37 -20.50 4.83
N ARG A 28 3.54 -19.91 4.57
CA ARG A 28 3.69 -18.49 4.26
C ARG A 28 2.91 -18.09 3.00
N PHE A 29 2.92 -18.95 1.98
CA PHE A 29 2.20 -18.74 0.72
C PHE A 29 0.67 -18.80 0.91
N ILE A 30 0.17 -19.84 1.59
CA ILE A 30 -1.25 -20.00 1.90
C ILE A 30 -1.77 -18.82 2.72
N MET A 31 -1.01 -18.40 3.75
CA MET A 31 -1.35 -17.23 4.55
C MET A 31 -1.41 -15.93 3.72
N GLY A 32 -0.60 -15.82 2.66
CA GLY A 32 -0.66 -14.70 1.72
C GLY A 32 -1.94 -14.69 0.89
N ILE A 33 -2.37 -15.86 0.39
CA ILE A 33 -3.63 -16.01 -0.37
C ILE A 33 -4.84 -15.69 0.49
N CYS A 34 -4.89 -16.19 1.73
CA CYS A 34 -5.99 -15.88 2.65
C CYS A 34 -6.11 -14.38 2.92
N ASP A 35 -4.99 -13.69 3.06
CA ASP A 35 -4.98 -12.25 3.26
C ASP A 35 -5.44 -11.50 2.00
N TYR A 36 -5.02 -11.95 0.81
CA TYR A 36 -5.51 -11.39 -0.45
C TYR A 36 -7.04 -11.44 -0.54
N HIS A 37 -7.64 -12.60 -0.27
CA HIS A 37 -9.10 -12.74 -0.29
C HIS A 37 -9.80 -11.83 0.70
N ARG A 38 -9.30 -11.72 1.94
CA ARG A 38 -9.88 -10.83 2.94
C ARG A 38 -9.82 -9.36 2.54
N VAL A 39 -8.71 -8.93 1.93
CA VAL A 39 -8.54 -7.56 1.44
C VAL A 39 -9.46 -7.29 0.26
N ALA A 40 -9.50 -8.21 -0.71
CA ALA A 40 -10.36 -8.10 -1.87
C ALA A 40 -11.84 -8.02 -1.47
N GLU A 41 -12.29 -8.85 -0.53
CA GLU A 41 -13.66 -8.82 -0.01
C GLU A 41 -13.97 -7.51 0.73
N CYS A 42 -13.01 -7.00 1.52
CA CYS A 42 -13.16 -5.72 2.20
C CYS A 42 -13.30 -4.55 1.20
N LEU A 43 -12.50 -4.52 0.13
CA LEU A 43 -12.59 -3.51 -0.91
C LEU A 43 -13.87 -3.67 -1.75
N PHE A 44 -14.24 -4.90 -2.09
CA PHE A 44 -15.46 -5.19 -2.84
C PHE A 44 -16.71 -4.70 -2.10
N SER A 45 -16.76 -4.86 -0.77
CA SER A 45 -17.85 -4.33 0.06
C SER A 45 -17.98 -2.80 0.02
N LYS A 46 -16.94 -2.10 -0.45
CA LYS A 46 -16.86 -0.64 -0.63
C LYS A 46 -16.97 -0.22 -2.10
N ASN A 47 -17.39 -1.12 -3.00
CA ASN A 47 -17.39 -0.91 -4.45
C ASN A 47 -16.00 -0.57 -5.03
N CYS A 48 -14.92 -0.99 -4.36
CA CYS A 48 -13.55 -0.81 -4.82
C CYS A 48 -13.02 -2.12 -5.41
N GLU A 49 -12.16 -2.03 -6.42
CA GLU A 49 -11.49 -3.18 -7.04
C GLU A 49 -10.01 -3.23 -6.64
N LEU A 50 -9.56 -4.38 -6.15
CA LEU A 50 -8.18 -4.61 -5.77
C LEU A 50 -7.30 -4.80 -7.03
N LEU A 51 -6.34 -3.90 -7.24
CA LEU A 51 -5.41 -3.97 -8.38
C LEU A 51 -4.11 -4.67 -8.01
N LYS A 52 -3.55 -4.35 -6.83
CA LYS A 52 -2.26 -4.87 -6.39
C LYS A 52 -2.19 -4.98 -4.88
N LEU A 53 -1.54 -6.03 -4.38
CA LEU A 53 -1.29 -6.23 -2.96
C LEU A 53 0.17 -6.66 -2.76
N ASN A 54 0.98 -5.77 -2.17
CA ASN A 54 2.38 -6.04 -1.87
C ASN A 54 2.55 -6.16 -0.36
N TRP A 55 3.16 -7.24 0.10
CA TRP A 55 3.51 -7.37 1.51
C TRP A 55 4.70 -6.47 1.84
N THR A 56 4.60 -5.71 2.93
CA THR A 56 5.70 -4.89 3.44
C THR A 56 6.02 -5.24 4.89
N LEU A 57 7.30 -5.17 5.24
CA LEU A 57 7.75 -5.37 6.62
C LEU A 57 7.36 -4.21 7.53
N PHE A 58 7.24 -3.02 6.96
CA PHE A 58 6.93 -1.78 7.66
C PHE A 58 5.94 -0.96 6.83
N GLY A 59 5.07 -0.24 7.54
CA GLY A 59 4.22 0.80 6.97
C GLY A 59 4.40 2.07 7.79
N PRO A 60 4.20 3.24 7.18
CA PRO A 60 4.29 4.51 7.89
C PRO A 60 3.30 4.52 9.07
N GLY A 61 3.82 4.89 10.24
CA GLY A 61 3.06 4.93 11.50
C GLY A 61 2.85 3.58 12.22
N TRP A 62 3.18 2.41 11.64
CA TRP A 62 2.86 1.10 12.23
C TRP A 62 4.09 0.23 12.50
N TRP A 63 4.19 -0.28 13.74
CA TRP A 63 5.07 -1.40 14.08
C TRP A 63 4.34 -2.72 13.82
N ALA A 64 4.97 -3.63 13.08
CA ALA A 64 4.42 -4.93 12.67
C ALA A 64 4.32 -5.97 13.82
N ARG A 65 3.97 -5.54 15.04
CA ARG A 65 3.89 -6.43 16.20
C ARG A 65 2.61 -7.27 16.13
N GLY A 66 2.73 -8.47 15.58
CA GLY A 66 1.63 -9.44 15.45
C GLY A 66 0.63 -9.14 14.33
N ALA A 67 0.95 -8.24 13.41
CA ALA A 67 0.10 -7.91 12.26
C ALA A 67 0.93 -7.86 10.97
N ARG A 68 0.30 -8.22 9.85
CA ARG A 68 0.93 -8.13 8.54
C ARG A 68 0.53 -6.80 7.90
N ILE A 69 1.52 -6.12 7.35
CA ILE A 69 1.33 -4.83 6.68
C ILE A 69 1.43 -5.09 5.18
N TYR A 70 0.54 -4.47 4.43
CA TYR A 70 0.50 -4.53 2.99
C TYR A 70 0.42 -3.11 2.44
N GLU A 71 1.10 -2.86 1.34
CA GLU A 71 0.78 -1.75 0.46
C GLU A 71 -0.25 -2.26 -0.56
N VAL A 72 -1.38 -1.57 -0.63
CA VAL A 72 -2.50 -1.94 -1.50
C VAL A 72 -2.73 -0.86 -2.54
N SER A 73 -2.96 -1.27 -3.78
CA SER A 73 -3.45 -0.40 -4.83
C SER A 73 -4.84 -0.87 -5.24
N TYR A 74 -5.81 0.03 -5.26
CA TYR A 74 -7.19 -0.27 -5.63
C TYR A 74 -7.78 0.85 -6.49
N SER A 75 -8.81 0.54 -7.26
CA SER A 75 -9.63 1.56 -7.92
C SER A 75 -10.97 1.71 -7.23
N ASP A 76 -11.47 2.94 -7.15
CA ASP A 76 -12.84 3.22 -6.74
C ASP A 76 -13.82 3.09 -7.91
N ASP A 77 -15.10 3.36 -7.66
CA ASP A 77 -16.18 3.34 -8.65
C ASP A 77 -16.09 4.50 -9.66
N GLU A 78 -15.40 5.59 -9.31
CA GLU A 78 -15.07 6.70 -10.21
C GLU A 78 -13.88 6.39 -11.14
N GLY A 79 -13.15 5.31 -10.84
CA GLY A 79 -11.96 4.87 -11.55
C GLY A 79 -10.67 5.59 -11.12
N ALA A 80 -10.66 6.34 -10.03
CA ALA A 80 -9.44 6.81 -9.41
C ALA A 80 -8.65 5.64 -8.83
N ILE A 81 -7.33 5.66 -8.99
CA ILE A 81 -6.42 4.66 -8.44
C ILE A 81 -5.85 5.21 -7.14
N HIS A 82 -6.13 4.49 -6.08
CA HIS A 82 -5.67 4.73 -4.73
C HIS A 82 -4.48 3.84 -4.40
N VAL A 83 -3.57 4.36 -3.58
CA VAL A 83 -2.55 3.57 -2.90
C VAL A 83 -2.65 3.84 -1.40
N ALA A 84 -2.76 2.78 -0.62
CA ALA A 84 -2.88 2.85 0.83
C ALA A 84 -2.02 1.79 1.52
N TYR A 85 -1.81 1.95 2.83
CA TYR A 85 -1.25 0.91 3.69
C TYR A 85 -2.36 0.19 4.44
N LEU A 86 -2.25 -1.13 4.52
CA LEU A 86 -3.26 -2.00 5.06
C LEU A 86 -2.68 -2.92 6.13
N LYS A 87 -3.34 -2.98 7.29
CA LYS A 87 -2.98 -3.90 8.38
C LYS A 87 -4.00 -5.01 8.44
N THR A 88 -3.53 -6.25 8.27
CA THR A 88 -4.33 -7.43 8.57
C THR A 88 -4.01 -7.90 9.98
N SER A 89 -5.04 -7.97 10.82
CA SER A 89 -4.98 -8.69 12.09
C SER A 89 -5.80 -9.97 11.99
N THR A 90 -5.31 -11.04 12.63
CA THR A 90 -6.02 -12.32 12.71
C THR A 90 -7.36 -12.18 13.42
N TRP A 91 -7.47 -11.21 14.34
CA TRP A 91 -8.68 -10.95 15.14
C TRP A 91 -9.29 -9.56 14.93
N GLY A 92 -8.51 -8.56 14.48
CA GLY A 92 -8.94 -7.16 14.41
C GLY A 92 -9.53 -6.71 13.08
N GLY A 93 -9.60 -7.57 12.06
CA GLY A 93 -10.07 -7.17 10.74
C GLY A 93 -8.99 -6.47 9.89
N VAL A 94 -9.43 -5.61 8.98
CA VAL A 94 -8.63 -4.92 7.96
C VAL A 94 -8.71 -3.41 8.21
N TYR A 95 -7.57 -2.77 8.40
CA TYR A 95 -7.48 -1.32 8.60
C TYR A 95 -6.69 -0.69 7.46
N LEU A 96 -7.23 0.37 6.86
CA LEU A 96 -6.52 1.19 5.87
C LEU A 96 -5.99 2.47 6.53
N SER A 97 -4.82 2.90 6.08
CA SER A 97 -4.18 4.16 6.48
C SER A 97 -3.45 4.77 5.28
N GLU A 98 -3.30 6.10 5.32
CA GLU A 98 -2.59 6.87 4.29
C GLU A 98 -3.09 6.59 2.86
N ASP A 99 -4.40 6.64 2.70
CA ASP A 99 -5.02 6.59 1.39
C ASP A 99 -4.65 7.86 0.61
N ARG A 100 -3.98 7.66 -0.52
CA ARG A 100 -3.63 8.71 -1.47
C ARG A 100 -4.02 8.30 -2.88
N ILE A 101 -4.59 9.25 -3.61
CA ILE A 101 -4.88 9.09 -5.04
C ILE A 101 -3.57 9.25 -5.81
N VAL A 102 -3.17 8.22 -6.56
CA VAL A 102 -1.92 8.21 -7.35
C VAL A 102 -2.18 8.46 -8.83
N SER A 103 -3.38 8.14 -9.30
CA SER A 103 -3.82 8.47 -10.66
C SER A 103 -5.33 8.68 -10.65
N LEU A 104 -5.81 9.75 -11.27
CA LEU A 104 -7.20 9.82 -11.68
C LEU A 104 -7.30 9.07 -13.02
N SER A 105 -8.34 8.26 -13.22
CA SER A 105 -8.65 7.74 -14.56
C SER A 105 -8.80 8.91 -15.53
N GLU A 106 -8.36 8.75 -16.78
CA GLU A 106 -8.60 9.71 -17.88
C GLU A 106 -10.09 10.12 -17.99
N LYS A 107 -11.00 9.27 -17.49
CA LYS A 107 -12.43 9.52 -17.39
C LYS A 107 -12.79 10.69 -16.46
N ASN A 108 -12.01 10.92 -15.39
CA ASN A 108 -12.16 12.02 -14.44
C ASN A 108 -11.45 13.31 -14.87
N LEU A 109 -10.39 13.21 -15.68
CA LEU A 109 -9.71 14.38 -16.27
C LEU A 109 -10.58 15.18 -17.24
N ARG A 110 -11.72 14.63 -17.68
CA ARG A 110 -12.64 15.29 -18.63
C ARG A 110 -13.82 16.01 -17.97
N VAL A 111 -14.05 15.86 -16.67
CA VAL A 111 -15.32 16.32 -16.07
C VAL A 111 -15.25 17.76 -15.54
N ASP A 112 -14.11 18.28 -15.07
CA ASP A 112 -14.10 19.60 -14.38
C ASP A 112 -12.93 20.55 -14.70
N ALA A 113 -12.25 20.40 -15.83
CA ALA A 113 -11.40 21.50 -16.32
C ALA A 113 -12.21 22.33 -17.33
N PRO A 114 -12.65 23.56 -17.00
CA PRO A 114 -12.97 24.53 -18.02
C PRO A 114 -11.76 24.61 -18.94
N LEU A 115 -11.97 24.29 -20.23
CA LEU A 115 -10.94 24.30 -21.27
C LEU A 115 -10.17 25.65 -21.37
N GLU A 116 -10.64 26.69 -20.68
CA GLU A 116 -9.98 27.99 -20.56
C GLU A 116 -8.65 27.97 -19.77
N TYR A 117 -8.35 26.94 -18.96
CA TYR A 117 -7.12 26.96 -18.13
C TYR A 117 -5.86 26.51 -18.89
N PHE A 118 -5.99 25.71 -19.96
CA PHE A 118 -4.84 25.22 -20.73
C PHE A 118 -4.38 26.17 -21.84
N GLU A 119 -5.23 27.11 -22.27
CA GLU A 119 -4.86 28.07 -23.32
C GLU A 119 -4.01 29.24 -22.80
N ARG A 120 -4.09 29.56 -21.50
CA ARG A 120 -3.35 30.70 -20.94
C ARG A 120 -1.87 30.41 -20.70
N ARG A 121 -1.49 29.16 -20.40
CA ARG A 121 -0.11 28.83 -20.01
C ARG A 121 0.89 28.68 -21.16
N LYS A 122 0.48 28.91 -22.42
CA LYS A 122 1.37 28.88 -23.58
C LYS A 122 1.81 30.26 -24.09
N LEU A 123 1.30 31.34 -23.49
CA LEU A 123 1.61 32.71 -23.92
C LEU A 123 2.53 33.47 -22.95
N ASP A 124 2.88 32.89 -21.80
CA ASP A 124 3.49 33.64 -20.69
C ASP A 124 4.96 33.27 -20.42
N ASP A 125 5.55 32.33 -21.20
CA ASP A 125 6.92 31.84 -20.97
C ASP A 125 8.02 32.70 -21.64
N GLU A 126 7.65 33.89 -22.12
CA GLU A 126 8.59 34.97 -22.45
C GLU A 126 8.42 36.13 -21.48
N GLY A 127 9.00 35.97 -20.30
CA GLY A 127 9.56 37.10 -19.58
C GLY A 127 8.97 37.40 -18.20
N SER A 128 9.92 37.66 -17.30
CA SER A 128 9.78 38.57 -16.16
C SER A 128 9.33 37.98 -14.82
N SER A 129 10.35 37.87 -13.96
CA SER A 129 10.38 38.29 -12.55
C SER A 129 9.43 37.65 -11.54
N LEU A 130 10.05 37.09 -10.50
CA LEU A 130 9.46 36.72 -9.20
C LEU A 130 8.53 37.80 -8.66
N ASP A 131 7.41 37.40 -8.06
CA ASP A 131 6.88 38.02 -6.85
C ASP A 131 6.11 36.97 -6.01
N PHE A 132 6.49 36.87 -4.74
CA PHE A 132 5.77 36.12 -3.72
C PHE A 132 4.41 36.79 -3.46
N VAL A 133 3.32 36.02 -3.52
CA VAL A 133 2.00 36.48 -3.05
C VAL A 133 1.69 35.86 -1.70
N GLU A 134 1.66 36.73 -0.69
CA GLU A 134 1.21 36.48 0.67
C GLU A 134 -0.29 36.19 0.69
N VAL A 135 -0.70 35.06 1.30
CA VAL A 135 -2.11 34.65 1.35
C VAL A 135 -2.71 35.04 2.70
N SER A 136 -3.70 35.93 2.68
CA SER A 136 -4.47 36.37 3.86
C SER A 136 -5.41 35.27 4.39
N PRO A 137 -5.72 35.26 5.70
CA PRO A 137 -6.54 34.21 6.31
C PRO A 137 -8.03 34.32 5.94
N ILE A 138 -8.65 33.16 5.78
CA ILE A 138 -10.05 32.96 5.41
C ILE A 138 -10.96 33.44 6.54
N LYS A 139 -11.87 34.38 6.24
CA LYS A 139 -12.99 34.73 7.11
C LYS A 139 -14.02 33.60 7.12
N THR A 140 -14.35 33.12 8.30
CA THR A 140 -15.53 32.31 8.59
C THR A 140 -16.74 33.21 8.85
N GLU A 141 -17.82 33.00 8.11
CA GLU A 141 -19.22 33.33 8.45
C GLU A 141 -20.08 32.18 7.88
N ASN A 142 -21.09 31.62 8.56
CA ASN A 142 -21.63 31.76 9.90
C ASN A 142 -22.17 30.39 10.33
#